data_AF-A0A5B9DFB2-F1
#
_entry.id   AF-A0A5B9DFB2-F1
#
_cell.length_a   1.000
_cell.length_b   1.000
_cell.length_c   1.000
_cell.angle_alpha   90.00
_cell.angle_beta   90.00
_cell.angle_gamma   90.00
#
_symmetry.space_group_name_H-M   'P 1'
#
loop_
_entity.id
_entity.type
_entity.pdbx_description
1 polymer ?
#
loop_
_entity_poly.entity_id
_entity_poly.type
_entity_poly.pdbx_seq_one_letter_code
_entity_poly.pdbx_strand_id
1 'polypeptide(L)'
;MSHNYDGSLSGGDDAFFYQYTRFLEYIRDNQDLKPFNFRKVASDLSLSEDQVLFFFQQLKTSFKIFLASQQKLQEMIINKMDTIYFQSLKQDEYIEISESDMNTFADFHYLSSIKPWNMKTIEKHLDIKSLFSHYPSLFDEIDTNKWVASESGAYFSDEWKNFQMLNQIPDVLDFNNLKLKITQ
;
A
#
# COMPACT_ATOMS: atom_id res chain seq x y z
N MET A 1 9.26 20.46 6.80
CA MET A 1 8.35 21.61 6.63
C MET A 1 7.05 21.27 7.35
N SER A 2 6.47 22.23 8.09
CA SER A 2 5.26 22.04 8.89
C SER A 2 4.02 22.11 7.99
N HIS A 3 3.32 21.00 7.75
CA HIS A 3 2.03 21.00 7.08
C HIS A 3 0.94 21.51 8.05
N ASN A 4 0.63 22.80 7.98
CA ASN A 4 -0.57 23.38 8.59
C ASN A 4 -1.74 23.15 7.62
N TYR A 5 -2.52 22.10 7.86
CA TYR A 5 -3.76 21.85 7.13
C TYR A 5 -4.92 22.56 7.83
N ASP A 6 -5.65 23.44 7.14
CA ASP A 6 -6.74 24.25 7.72
C ASP A 6 -8.10 23.56 7.77
N GLY A 7 -8.20 22.32 7.29
CA GLY A 7 -9.39 21.48 7.49
C GLY A 7 -10.65 21.94 6.76
N SER A 8 -10.60 22.96 5.89
CA SER A 8 -11.82 23.41 5.20
C SER A 8 -12.19 22.51 4.02
N LEU A 9 -13.10 21.56 4.27
CA LEU A 9 -13.89 20.95 3.21
C LEU A 9 -14.88 22.01 2.70
N SER A 10 -14.76 22.41 1.44
CA SER A 10 -15.67 23.34 0.78
C SER A 10 -17.08 22.72 0.68
N GLY A 11 -17.93 22.99 1.68
CA GLY A 11 -19.31 22.49 1.72
C GLY A 11 -20.04 22.57 3.07
N GLY A 12 -19.35 22.88 4.17
CA GLY A 12 -19.95 22.93 5.51
C GLY A 12 -20.08 21.56 6.19
N ASP A 13 -20.65 21.54 7.40
CA ASP A 13 -20.71 20.35 8.28
C ASP A 13 -21.46 19.16 7.63
N ASP A 14 -22.55 19.42 6.91
CA ASP A 14 -23.36 18.37 6.28
C ASP A 14 -22.60 17.61 5.19
N ALA A 15 -21.79 18.32 4.39
CA ALA A 15 -20.95 17.71 3.37
C ALA A 15 -19.84 16.85 4.00
N PHE A 16 -19.27 17.30 5.13
CA PHE A 16 -18.32 16.50 5.89
C PHE A 16 -18.97 15.21 6.41
N PHE A 17 -20.11 15.30 7.10
CA PHE A 17 -20.77 14.13 7.69
C PHE A 17 -21.19 13.11 6.64
N TYR A 18 -21.69 13.58 5.49
CA TYR A 18 -22.02 12.70 4.37
C TYR A 18 -20.80 11.92 3.86
N GLN A 19 -19.70 12.62 3.56
CA GLN A 19 -18.50 11.99 3.02
C GLN A 19 -17.80 11.10 4.06
N TYR A 20 -17.79 11.52 5.34
CA TYR A 20 -17.24 10.71 6.42
C TYR A 20 -18.06 9.43 6.64
N THR A 21 -19.38 9.50 6.56
CA THR A 21 -20.25 8.32 6.66
C THR A 21 -19.97 7.34 5.52
N ARG A 22 -19.87 7.83 4.28
CA ARG A 22 -19.49 6.99 3.11
C ARG A 22 -18.12 6.31 3.30
N PHE A 23 -17.15 7.04 3.86
CA PHE A 23 -15.85 6.48 4.18
C PHE A 23 -15.95 5.36 5.24
N LEU A 24 -16.72 5.56 6.30
CA LEU A 24 -16.93 4.54 7.33
C LEU A 24 -17.63 3.29 6.77
N GLU A 25 -18.65 3.47 5.93
CA GLU A 25 -19.33 2.37 5.24
C GLU A 25 -18.37 1.61 4.34
N TYR A 26 -17.56 2.32 3.55
CA TYR A 26 -16.54 1.69 2.71
C TYR A 26 -15.57 0.84 3.53
N ILE A 27 -15.03 1.35 4.64
CA ILE A 27 -14.14 0.58 5.51
C ILE A 27 -14.85 -0.64 6.09
N ARG A 28 -16.10 -0.48 6.54
CA ARG A 28 -16.90 -1.56 7.12
C ARG A 28 -17.15 -2.67 6.12
N ASP A 29 -17.41 -2.33 4.86
CA ASP A 29 -17.81 -3.26 3.81
C ASP A 29 -16.58 -3.87 3.10
N ASN A 30 -15.40 -3.26 3.24
CA ASN A 30 -14.16 -3.69 2.59
C ASN A 30 -13.04 -4.04 3.61
N GLN A 31 -13.36 -4.83 4.63
CA GLN A 31 -12.42 -5.20 5.71
C GLN A 31 -11.22 -6.04 5.24
N ASP A 32 -11.30 -6.59 4.02
CA ASP A 32 -10.29 -7.43 3.39
C ASP A 32 -9.26 -6.64 2.55
N LEU A 33 -9.37 -5.31 2.47
CA LEU A 33 -8.39 -4.44 1.80
C LEU A 33 -7.06 -4.35 2.56
N LYS A 34 -6.44 -5.48 2.90
CA LYS A 34 -5.10 -5.52 3.47
C LYS A 34 -4.10 -5.80 2.35
N PRO A 35 -3.12 -4.91 2.11
CA PRO A 35 -2.85 -3.67 2.85
C PRO A 35 -3.82 -2.52 2.50
N PHE A 36 -4.10 -1.66 3.48
CA PHE A 36 -5.02 -0.52 3.34
C PHE A 36 -4.38 0.54 2.43
N ASN A 37 -5.02 0.86 1.30
CA ASN A 37 -4.52 1.85 0.34
C ASN A 37 -5.41 3.11 0.33
N PHE A 38 -4.85 4.23 0.79
CA PHE A 38 -5.52 5.53 0.84
C PHE A 38 -5.90 6.07 -0.54
N ARG A 39 -5.05 5.90 -1.56
CA ARG A 39 -5.37 6.30 -2.95
C ARG A 39 -6.49 5.49 -3.55
N LYS A 40 -6.49 4.18 -3.31
CA LYS A 40 -7.59 3.32 -3.79
C LYS A 40 -8.91 3.76 -3.17
N VAL A 41 -8.93 3.98 -1.85
CA VAL A 41 -10.12 4.48 -1.15
C VAL A 41 -10.53 5.85 -1.69
N ALA A 42 -9.57 6.74 -1.94
CA ALA A 42 -9.81 8.07 -2.51
C ALA A 42 -10.45 7.98 -3.90
N SER A 43 -9.90 7.14 -4.78
CA SER A 43 -10.43 6.88 -6.11
C SER A 43 -11.85 6.29 -6.06
N ASP A 44 -12.05 5.23 -5.28
CA ASP A 44 -13.34 4.53 -5.17
C ASP A 44 -14.43 5.44 -4.58
N LEU A 45 -14.06 6.38 -3.69
CA LEU A 45 -15.00 7.33 -3.07
C LEU A 45 -15.13 8.67 -3.80
N SER A 46 -14.34 8.90 -4.85
CA SER A 46 -14.20 10.20 -5.53
C SER A 46 -13.82 11.33 -4.57
N LEU A 47 -12.84 11.06 -3.72
CA LEU A 47 -12.22 11.99 -2.76
C LEU A 47 -10.75 12.21 -3.13
N SER A 48 -10.11 13.24 -2.56
CA SER A 48 -8.65 13.33 -2.59
C SER A 48 -8.02 12.42 -1.54
N GLU A 49 -6.77 12.01 -1.79
CA GLU A 49 -6.00 11.21 -0.82
C GLU A 49 -5.90 11.93 0.54
N ASP A 50 -5.68 13.25 0.54
CA ASP A 50 -5.66 14.09 1.75
C ASP A 50 -6.97 14.01 2.55
N GLN A 51 -8.12 14.00 1.87
CA GLN A 51 -9.42 13.88 2.52
C GLN A 51 -9.58 12.51 3.19
N VAL A 52 -9.12 11.44 2.53
CA VAL A 52 -9.16 10.09 3.10
C VAL A 52 -8.19 9.95 4.27
N LEU A 53 -6.99 10.51 4.17
CA LEU A 53 -6.03 10.57 5.28
C LEU A 53 -6.62 11.32 6.48
N PHE A 54 -7.27 12.45 6.23
CA PHE A 54 -7.97 13.21 7.26
C PHE A 54 -9.08 12.38 7.92
N PHE A 55 -9.96 11.74 7.15
CA PHE A 55 -11.02 10.88 7.69
C PHE A 55 -10.47 9.70 8.49
N PHE A 56 -9.37 9.11 8.04
CA PHE A 56 -8.70 8.05 8.78
C PHE A 56 -8.16 8.52 10.14
N GLN A 57 -7.61 9.74 10.22
CA GLN A 57 -7.20 10.34 11.49
C GLN A 57 -8.41 10.68 12.40
N GLN A 58 -9.56 11.07 11.83
CA GLN A 58 -10.81 11.24 12.59
C GLN A 58 -11.33 9.91 13.15
N LEU A 59 -11.24 8.83 12.37
CA LEU A 59 -11.58 7.47 12.82
C LEU A 59 -10.66 7.03 13.96
N LYS A 60 -9.36 7.28 13.85
CA LYS A 60 -8.39 7.02 14.92
C LYS A 60 -8.74 7.78 16.19
N THR A 61 -9.08 9.07 16.07
CA THR A 61 -9.51 9.90 17.19
C THR A 61 -10.80 9.37 17.82
N SER A 62 -11.75 8.91 17.01
CA SER A 62 -12.99 8.28 17.47
C SER A 62 -12.68 7.03 18.31
N PHE A 63 -11.80 6.14 17.84
CA PHE A 63 -11.39 4.97 18.63
C PHE A 63 -10.71 5.34 19.95
N LYS A 64 -9.90 6.41 19.99
CA LYS A 64 -9.34 6.92 21.26
C LYS A 64 -10.43 7.32 22.24
N ILE A 65 -11.48 7.99 21.77
CA ILE A 65 -12.58 8.42 22.63
C ILE A 65 -13.42 7.22 23.09
N PHE A 66 -13.89 6.38 22.17
CA PHE A 66 -14.81 5.29 22.48
C PHE A 66 -14.17 4.16 23.30
N LEU A 67 -12.86 3.94 23.17
CA LEU A 67 -12.14 2.90 23.88
C LEU A 67 -11.36 3.42 25.10
N ALA A 68 -11.66 4.63 25.58
CA ALA A 68 -10.96 5.24 26.72
C ALA A 68 -10.97 4.36 27.99
N SER A 69 -12.04 3.59 28.21
CA SER A 69 -12.15 2.64 29.33
C SER A 69 -11.47 1.28 29.07
N GLN A 70 -11.02 1.03 27.84
CA GLN A 70 -10.44 -0.24 27.38
C GLN A 70 -9.00 -0.01 26.89
N GLN A 71 -8.13 0.51 27.76
CA GLN A 71 -6.80 1.00 27.40
C GLN A 71 -5.98 0.02 26.55
N LYS A 72 -5.91 -1.27 26.92
CA LYS A 72 -5.15 -2.27 26.13
C LYS A 72 -5.68 -2.44 24.71
N LEU A 73 -7.00 -2.47 24.53
CA LEU A 73 -7.63 -2.60 23.22
C LEU A 73 -7.44 -1.32 22.40
N GLN A 74 -7.57 -0.16 23.05
CA GLN A 74 -7.30 1.14 22.44
C GLN A 74 -5.85 1.19 21.92
N GLU A 75 -4.85 0.92 22.75
CA GLU A 75 -3.44 0.94 22.36
C GLU A 75 -3.16 0.00 21.17
N MET A 76 -3.73 -1.20 21.18
CA MET A 76 -3.58 -2.15 20.06
C MET A 76 -4.15 -1.60 18.75
N ILE A 77 -5.34 -1.01 18.78
CA ILE A 77 -5.99 -0.45 17.59
C ILE A 77 -5.25 0.79 17.10
N ILE A 78 -4.87 1.70 18.00
CA ILE A 78 -4.14 2.93 17.66
C ILE A 78 -2.78 2.61 17.05
N ASN A 79 -2.01 1.67 17.63
CA ASN A 79 -0.73 1.25 17.05
C ASN A 79 -0.91 0.70 15.63
N LYS A 80 -1.95 -0.10 15.40
CA LYS A 80 -2.25 -0.64 14.07
C LYS A 80 -2.62 0.46 13.07
N MET A 81 -3.41 1.45 13.49
CA MET A 81 -3.76 2.59 12.64
C MET A 81 -2.55 3.46 12.35
N ASP A 82 -1.65 3.66 13.32
CA ASP A 82 -0.40 4.39 13.13
C ASP A 82 0.52 3.66 12.16
N THR A 83 0.64 2.33 12.24
CA THR A 83 1.38 1.55 11.24
C THR A 83 0.85 1.77 9.82
N ILE A 84 -0.47 1.69 9.63
CA ILE A 84 -1.10 1.93 8.32
C ILE A 84 -0.80 3.35 7.81
N TYR A 85 -0.95 4.35 8.67
CA TYR A 85 -0.72 5.75 8.31
C TYR A 85 0.75 6.04 7.99
N PHE A 86 1.70 5.54 8.79
CA PHE A 86 3.12 5.77 8.51
C PHE A 86 3.61 5.00 7.28
N GLN A 87 3.05 3.82 7.00
CA GLN A 87 3.33 3.10 5.75
C GLN A 87 2.87 3.90 4.54
N SER A 88 1.70 4.55 4.59
CA SER A 88 1.25 5.37 3.47
C SER A 88 2.10 6.61 3.24
N LEU A 89 2.69 7.19 4.28
CA LEU A 89 3.59 8.34 4.15
C LEU A 89 4.94 8.00 3.53
N LYS A 90 5.36 6.73 3.54
CA LYS A 90 6.58 6.29 2.83
C LYS A 90 6.41 6.25 1.31
N GLN A 91 5.18 6.40 0.80
CA GLN A 91 4.86 6.20 -0.60
C GLN A 91 5.40 7.28 -1.54
N ASP A 92 6.09 8.32 -1.07
CA ASP A 92 6.73 9.31 -1.96
C ASP A 92 8.18 8.94 -2.34
N GLU A 93 8.72 7.87 -1.77
CA GLU A 93 10.02 7.34 -2.18
C GLU A 93 9.86 6.29 -3.28
N TYR A 94 10.44 6.57 -4.45
CA TYR A 94 10.56 5.59 -5.52
C TYR A 94 11.74 4.66 -5.22
N ILE A 95 11.54 3.36 -5.42
CA ILE A 95 12.66 2.44 -5.62
C ILE A 95 12.94 2.44 -7.13
N GLU A 96 14.11 2.98 -7.51
CA GLU A 96 14.58 2.90 -8.89
C GLU A 96 15.02 1.46 -9.18
N ILE A 97 14.46 0.85 -10.22
CA ILE A 97 14.74 -0.53 -10.62
C ILE A 97 14.96 -0.57 -12.12
N SER A 98 15.98 -1.31 -12.58
CA SER A 98 16.22 -1.45 -14.02
C SER A 98 15.12 -2.27 -14.67
N GLU A 99 14.83 -2.05 -15.95
CA GLU A 99 13.87 -2.88 -16.69
C GLU A 99 14.23 -4.38 -16.64
N SER A 100 15.53 -4.70 -16.70
CA SER A 100 16.03 -6.07 -16.59
C SER A 100 15.73 -6.69 -15.22
N ASP A 101 15.94 -5.93 -14.14
CA ASP A 101 15.64 -6.39 -12.79
C ASP A 101 14.15 -6.46 -12.53
N MET A 102 13.35 -5.57 -13.13
CA MET A 102 11.88 -5.62 -13.08
C MET A 102 11.33 -6.92 -13.70
N ASN A 103 11.92 -7.41 -14.80
CA ASN A 103 11.55 -8.72 -15.36
C ASN A 103 11.79 -9.85 -14.38
N THR A 104 12.98 -9.87 -13.78
CA THR A 104 13.35 -10.87 -12.77
C THR A 104 12.43 -10.76 -11.55
N PHE A 105 11.98 -9.54 -11.21
CA PHE A 105 11.09 -9.28 -10.10
C PHE A 105 9.65 -9.76 -10.38
N ALA A 106 9.14 -9.55 -11.59
CA ALA A 106 7.86 -10.08 -12.05
C ALA A 106 7.84 -11.62 -12.10
N ASP A 107 8.95 -12.24 -12.50
CA ASP A 107 9.09 -13.70 -12.49
C ASP A 107 9.12 -14.26 -11.07
N PHE A 108 9.81 -13.60 -10.14
CA PHE A 108 9.77 -13.95 -8.73
C PHE A 108 8.34 -13.95 -8.17
N HIS A 109 7.55 -12.92 -8.49
CA HIS A 109 6.17 -12.83 -8.04
C HIS A 109 5.26 -13.91 -8.64
N TYR A 110 5.44 -14.23 -9.93
CA TYR A 110 4.75 -15.35 -10.56
C TYR A 110 5.06 -16.68 -9.87
N LEU A 111 6.36 -16.99 -9.71
CA LEU A 111 6.81 -18.26 -9.13
C LEU A 111 6.37 -18.41 -7.67
N SER A 112 6.40 -17.34 -6.89
CA SER A 112 5.97 -17.34 -5.49
C SER A 112 4.45 -17.45 -5.33
N SER A 113 3.66 -17.01 -6.32
CA SER A 113 2.21 -17.21 -6.34
C SER A 113 1.78 -18.65 -6.59
N ILE A 114 2.54 -19.42 -7.39
CA ILE A 114 2.29 -20.84 -7.64
C ILE A 114 2.57 -21.66 -6.38
N LYS A 115 3.64 -21.31 -5.67
CA LYS A 115 4.05 -21.96 -4.42
C LYS A 115 4.72 -20.96 -3.51
N PRO A 116 4.35 -20.87 -2.22
CA PRO A 116 5.04 -20.01 -1.29
C PRO A 116 6.53 -20.39 -1.16
N TRP A 117 7.40 -19.40 -1.34
CA TRP A 117 8.85 -19.56 -1.16
C TRP A 117 9.24 -19.04 0.23
N ASN A 118 10.08 -19.81 0.93
CA ASN A 118 10.72 -19.33 2.15
C ASN A 118 12.06 -18.66 1.81
N MET A 119 12.63 -17.93 2.75
CA MET A 119 13.87 -17.18 2.56
C MET A 119 15.04 -18.05 2.06
N LYS A 120 15.14 -19.30 2.54
CA LYS A 120 16.18 -20.25 2.07
C LYS A 120 16.02 -20.64 0.61
N THR A 121 14.81 -20.61 0.06
CA THR A 121 14.56 -20.83 -1.36
C THR A 121 14.95 -19.61 -2.18
N ILE A 122 14.59 -18.41 -1.71
CA ILE A 122 14.92 -17.12 -2.33
C ILE A 122 16.44 -16.96 -2.44
N GLU A 123 17.19 -17.19 -1.35
CA GLU A 123 18.65 -17.06 -1.29
C GLU A 123 19.41 -18.02 -2.22
N LYS A 124 18.77 -19.12 -2.64
CA LYS A 124 19.38 -20.13 -3.51
C LYS A 124 19.13 -19.89 -5.00
N HIS A 125 18.17 -19.04 -5.35
CA HIS A 125 17.89 -18.73 -6.75
C HIS A 125 18.78 -17.57 -7.18
N LEU A 126 19.72 -17.81 -8.11
CA LEU A 126 20.79 -16.86 -8.47
C LEU A 126 20.26 -15.48 -8.87
N ASP A 127 19.27 -15.43 -9.76
CA ASP A 127 18.74 -14.16 -10.28
C ASP A 127 17.99 -13.37 -9.20
N ILE A 128 17.25 -14.07 -8.33
CA ILE A 128 16.49 -13.46 -7.24
C ILE A 128 17.41 -13.03 -6.09
N LYS A 129 18.51 -13.76 -5.87
CA LYS A 129 19.55 -13.36 -4.92
C LYS A 129 20.21 -12.05 -5.33
N SER A 130 20.43 -11.85 -6.63
CA SER A 130 20.93 -10.58 -7.17
C SER A 130 19.96 -9.45 -6.87
N LEU A 131 18.67 -9.61 -7.18
CA LEU A 131 17.61 -8.67 -6.82
C LEU A 131 17.59 -8.35 -5.32
N PHE A 132 17.64 -9.37 -4.46
CA PHE A 132 17.64 -9.20 -3.01
C PHE A 132 18.83 -8.38 -2.53
N SER A 133 20.00 -8.60 -3.13
CA SER A 133 21.23 -7.89 -2.76
C SER A 133 21.23 -6.44 -3.22
N HIS A 134 20.67 -6.15 -4.40
CA HIS A 134 20.61 -4.80 -4.98
C HIS A 134 19.45 -3.96 -4.43
N TYR A 135 18.34 -4.59 -4.05
CA TYR A 135 17.10 -3.93 -3.62
C TYR A 135 16.58 -4.44 -2.27
N PRO A 136 17.37 -4.40 -1.18
CA PRO A 136 16.94 -4.95 0.12
C PRO A 136 15.62 -4.32 0.63
N SER A 137 15.42 -3.01 0.41
CA SER A 137 14.19 -2.30 0.77
C SER A 137 12.93 -2.83 0.06
N LEU A 138 13.07 -3.33 -1.16
CA LEU A 138 11.98 -3.95 -1.92
C LEU A 138 11.49 -5.21 -1.22
N PHE A 139 12.41 -6.02 -0.70
CA PHE A 139 12.09 -7.27 -0.01
C PHE A 139 11.61 -7.05 1.43
N ASP A 140 12.08 -6.00 2.09
CA ASP A 140 11.53 -5.57 3.39
C ASP A 140 10.05 -5.16 3.26
N GLU A 141 9.69 -4.43 2.20
CA GLU A 141 8.30 -4.06 1.92
C GLU A 141 7.45 -5.29 1.52
N ILE A 142 8.00 -6.22 0.76
CA ILE A 142 7.32 -7.47 0.37
C ILE A 142 7.03 -8.37 1.58
N ASP A 143 7.98 -8.52 2.49
CA ASP A 143 7.80 -9.32 3.72
C ASP A 143 6.79 -8.66 4.67
N THR A 144 6.90 -7.34 4.85
CA THR A 144 5.97 -6.53 5.65
C THR A 144 4.54 -6.60 5.14
N ASN A 145 4.35 -6.54 3.82
CA ASN A 145 3.03 -6.58 3.18
C ASN A 145 2.55 -8.01 2.87
N LYS A 146 3.33 -9.05 3.21
CA LYS A 146 3.06 -10.47 2.89
C LYS A 146 2.79 -10.72 1.40
N TRP A 147 3.51 -10.03 0.53
CA TRP A 147 3.35 -10.18 -0.92
C TRP A 147 3.92 -11.50 -1.46
N VAL A 148 4.79 -12.16 -0.69
CA VAL A 148 5.25 -13.51 -1.03
C VAL A 148 4.05 -14.46 -0.94
N ALA A 149 3.62 -14.97 -2.09
CA ALA A 149 2.47 -15.86 -2.28
C ALA A 149 1.06 -15.26 -2.12
N SER A 150 0.90 -13.94 -2.23
CA SER A 150 -0.43 -13.33 -2.30
C SER A 150 -0.98 -13.31 -3.73
N GLU A 151 -2.31 -13.27 -3.87
CA GLU A 151 -2.99 -13.03 -5.16
C GLU A 151 -2.52 -11.72 -5.82
N SER A 152 -2.08 -10.75 -5.02
CA SER A 152 -1.50 -9.49 -5.48
C SER A 152 -0.18 -9.68 -6.24
N GLY A 153 0.62 -10.69 -5.90
CA GLY A 153 1.86 -11.00 -6.62
C GLY A 153 1.60 -11.60 -8.01
N ALA A 154 0.61 -12.49 -8.13
CA ALA A 154 0.22 -13.03 -9.43
C ALA A 154 -0.29 -11.94 -10.38
N TYR A 155 -1.20 -11.09 -9.87
CA TYR A 155 -1.73 -9.94 -10.59
C TYR A 155 -0.62 -8.99 -11.06
N PHE A 156 0.37 -8.71 -10.20
CA PHE A 156 1.52 -7.89 -10.58
C PHE A 156 2.29 -8.46 -11.77
N SER A 157 2.61 -9.75 -11.75
CA SER A 157 3.35 -10.39 -12.84
C SER A 157 2.58 -10.33 -14.16
N ASP A 158 1.27 -10.55 -14.10
CA ASP A 158 0.40 -10.51 -15.28
C ASP A 158 0.28 -9.09 -15.85
N GLU A 159 0.12 -8.07 -15.01
CA GLU A 159 0.13 -6.67 -15.46
C GLU A 159 1.46 -6.26 -16.09
N TRP A 160 2.60 -6.61 -15.46
CA TRP A 160 3.91 -6.31 -16.03
C TRP A 160 4.10 -6.94 -17.41
N LYS A 161 3.72 -8.23 -17.56
CA LYS A 161 3.77 -8.93 -18.85
C LYS A 161 2.88 -8.29 -19.90
N ASN A 162 1.69 -7.81 -19.51
CA ASN A 162 0.80 -7.08 -20.41
C ASN A 162 1.44 -5.77 -20.90
N PHE A 163 2.08 -4.98 -20.02
CA PHE A 163 2.80 -3.77 -20.43
C PHE A 163 3.91 -4.07 -21.43
N GLN A 164 4.70 -5.13 -21.19
CA GLN A 164 5.75 -5.55 -22.12
C GLN A 164 5.20 -6.00 -23.48
N MET A 165 4.14 -6.82 -23.48
CA MET A 165 3.50 -7.26 -24.72
C MET A 165 2.98 -6.08 -25.57
N LEU A 166 2.55 -5.00 -24.91
CA LEU A 166 2.06 -3.79 -25.56
C LEU A 166 3.17 -2.79 -25.92
N ASN A 167 4.44 -3.07 -25.56
CA ASN A 167 5.56 -2.11 -25.63
C ASN A 167 5.25 -0.79 -24.92
N GLN A 168 4.53 -0.85 -23.80
CA GLN A 168 4.08 0.31 -23.00
C GLN A 168 4.68 0.26 -21.60
N ILE A 169 6.01 0.19 -21.50
CA ILE A 169 6.67 0.17 -20.21
C ILE A 169 6.49 1.54 -19.55
N PRO A 170 5.78 1.64 -18.42
CA PRO A 170 5.56 2.92 -17.75
C PRO A 170 6.83 3.40 -17.05
N ASP A 171 7.03 4.71 -16.95
CA ASP A 171 8.17 5.27 -16.20
C ASP A 171 8.07 5.01 -14.70
N VAL A 172 6.83 4.92 -14.20
CA VAL A 172 6.51 4.68 -12.80
C VAL A 172 5.37 3.66 -12.71
N LEU A 173 5.57 2.63 -11.89
CA LEU A 173 4.52 1.74 -11.42
C LEU A 173 4.20 2.03 -9.97
N ASP A 174 2.92 2.22 -9.68
CA ASP A 174 2.43 2.56 -8.35
C ASP A 174 1.53 1.42 -7.85
N PHE A 175 1.97 0.78 -6.77
CA PHE A 175 1.24 -0.28 -6.08
C PHE A 175 1.03 0.15 -4.63
N ASN A 176 -0.04 -0.36 -4.01
CA ASN A 176 -0.56 0.04 -2.70
C ASN A 176 0.44 0.63 -1.70
N ASN A 177 1.64 0.06 -1.52
CA ASN A 177 2.72 0.58 -0.65
C ASN A 177 4.11 0.59 -1.31
N LEU A 178 4.20 0.46 -2.63
CA LEU A 178 5.44 0.36 -3.38
C LEU A 178 5.34 1.17 -4.68
N LYS A 179 6.17 2.21 -4.80
CA LYS A 179 6.37 2.91 -6.08
C LYS A 179 7.70 2.48 -6.69
N LEU A 180 7.64 1.93 -7.89
CA LEU A 180 8.80 1.53 -8.67
C LEU A 180 9.00 2.51 -9.82
N LYS A 181 10.17 3.12 -9.90
CA LYS A 181 10.56 3.93 -11.05
C LYS A 181 11.45 3.08 -11.95
N ILE A 182 11.01 2.85 -13.17
CA ILE A 182 11.71 1.96 -14.11
C ILE A 182 12.80 2.78 -14.81
N THR A 183 14.04 2.29 -14.73
CA THR A 183 15.18 2.87 -15.41
C THR A 183 15.59 1.98 -16.59
N GLN A 184 15.91 2.63 -17.72
CA GLN A 184 16.41 1.98 -18.94
C GLN A 184 17.90 1.66 -18.84
#